data_AF-A0A7S3U7V9-F1
#
_entry.id   AF-A0A7S3U7V9-F1
#
_cell.length_a   1.000
_cell.length_b   1.000
_cell.length_c   1.000
_cell.angle_alpha   90.00
_cell.angle_beta   90.00
_cell.angle_gamma   90.00
#
_symmetry.space_group_name_H-M   'P 1'
#
loop_
_entity.id
_entity.type
_entity.pdbx_description
1 polymer ?
#
loop_
_entity_poly.entity_id
_entity_poly.type
_entity_poly.pdbx_seq_one_letter_code
_entity_poly.pdbx_strand_id
1 'polypeptide(L)'
;LGFVFGLICVFVIEIVQPVREYSTANAMFAITALMACFWVFEVIPIHMTAMIPLVAMPVTGITSSELAASSYWDNIQLLVIGTFLVDIALEQVQLPRRLVLLKLL
;
A
#
# COMPACT_ATOMS: atom_id res chain seq x y z
N LEU A 1 -12.24 14.79 -6.36
CA LEU A 1 -11.51 14.95 -7.65
C LEU A 1 -10.67 13.72 -7.97
N GLY A 2 -9.78 13.29 -7.05
CA GLY A 2 -8.89 12.13 -7.26
C GLY A 2 -9.60 10.80 -7.56
N PHE A 3 -10.75 10.54 -6.94
CA PHE A 3 -11.54 9.32 -7.21
C PHE A 3 -11.97 9.23 -8.69
N VAL A 4 -12.58 10.30 -9.21
CA VAL A 4 -13.06 10.37 -10.59
C VAL A 4 -11.88 10.30 -11.57
N PHE A 5 -10.79 11.02 -11.26
CA PHE A 5 -9.58 10.99 -12.08
C PHE A 5 -8.96 9.58 -12.16
N GLY A 6 -8.84 8.89 -11.03
CA GLY A 6 -8.34 7.51 -10.98
C GLY A 6 -9.20 6.54 -11.79
N LEU A 7 -10.54 6.64 -11.70
CA LEU A 7 -11.44 5.82 -12.52
C LEU A 7 -11.31 6.13 -14.02
N ILE A 8 -11.21 7.40 -14.40
CA ILE A 8 -10.99 7.79 -15.80
C ILE A 8 -9.69 7.18 -16.32
N CYS A 9 -8.60 7.25 -15.54
CA CYS A 9 -7.33 6.63 -15.93
C CYS A 9 -7.46 5.12 -16.18
N VAL A 10 -8.15 4.39 -15.30
CA VAL A 10 -8.42 2.95 -15.50
C VAL A 10 -9.19 2.69 -16.79
N PHE A 11 -10.30 3.40 -17.00
CA PHE A 11 -11.12 3.24 -18.20
C PHE A 11 -10.34 3.56 -19.47
N VAL A 12 -9.53 4.62 -19.47
CA VAL A 12 -8.70 4.97 -20.63
C VAL A 12 -7.65 3.91 -20.92
N ILE A 13 -6.97 3.38 -19.90
CA ILE A 13 -5.95 2.34 -20.07
C ILE A 13 -6.56 1.06 -20.63
N GLU A 14 -7.73 0.65 -20.12
CA GLU A 14 -8.44 -0.54 -20.60
C GLU A 14 -9.01 -0.37 -22.02
N ILE A 15 -9.31 0.85 -22.46
CA ILE A 15 -9.76 1.10 -23.84
C ILE A 15 -8.58 1.16 -24.81
N VAL A 16 -7.49 1.83 -24.42
CA VAL A 16 -6.34 2.06 -25.29
C VAL A 16 -5.51 0.78 -25.48
N GLN A 17 -5.50 -0.13 -24.50
CA GLN A 17 -4.74 -1.39 -24.52
C GLN A 17 -3.30 -1.19 -25.05
N PRO A 18 -2.48 -0.39 -24.35
CA PRO A 18 -1.15 0.02 -24.84
C PRO A 18 -0.23 -1.18 -25.12
N VAL A 19 -0.38 -2.28 -24.37
CA VAL A 19 0.34 -3.53 -24.61
C VAL A 19 -0.64 -4.56 -25.15
N ARG A 20 -0.72 -4.69 -26.48
CA ARG A 20 -1.68 -5.60 -27.14
C ARG A 20 -1.36 -7.08 -26.95
N GLU A 21 -0.10 -7.42 -26.71
CA GLU A 21 0.38 -8.80 -26.60
C GLU A 21 0.10 -9.42 -25.22
N TYR A 22 -0.12 -8.59 -24.19
CA TYR A 22 -0.31 -9.05 -22.81
C TYR A 22 -1.48 -8.30 -22.16
N SER A 23 -2.67 -8.89 -22.21
CA SER A 23 -3.89 -8.29 -21.62
C SER A 23 -3.76 -8.09 -20.10
N THR A 24 -3.07 -9.00 -19.39
CA THR A 24 -2.84 -8.89 -17.94
C THR A 24 -1.92 -7.71 -17.57
N ALA A 25 -1.02 -7.30 -18.47
CA ALA A 25 -0.13 -6.16 -18.24
C ALA A 25 -0.90 -4.83 -18.23
N ASN A 26 -1.93 -4.70 -19.08
CA ASN A 26 -2.78 -3.50 -19.11
C ASN A 26 -3.62 -3.39 -17.84
N ALA A 27 -4.17 -4.51 -17.34
CA ALA A 27 -4.88 -4.55 -16.07
C ALA A 27 -3.98 -4.19 -14.86
N MET A 28 -2.75 -4.72 -14.82
CA MET A 28 -1.75 -4.33 -13.82
C MET A 28 -1.47 -2.83 -13.84
N PHE A 29 -1.31 -2.27 -15.04
CA PHE A 29 -1.04 -0.86 -15.22
C PHE A 29 -2.22 0.01 -14.79
N ALA A 30 -3.45 -0.38 -15.12
CA ALA A 30 -4.67 0.30 -14.71
C ALA A 30 -4.81 0.33 -13.17
N ILE A 31 -4.62 -0.81 -12.50
CA ILE A 31 -4.66 -0.91 -11.03
C ILE A 31 -3.58 -0.01 -10.40
N THR A 32 -2.37 -0.02 -10.95
CA THR A 32 -1.26 0.81 -10.46
C THR A 32 -1.55 2.30 -10.61
N ALA A 33 -2.10 2.71 -11.76
CA ALA A 33 -2.49 4.10 -12.02
C ALA A 33 -3.61 4.57 -11.07
N LEU A 34 -4.59 3.69 -10.79
CA LEU A 34 -5.65 3.97 -9.82
C LEU A 34 -5.07 4.19 -8.41
N MET A 35 -4.18 3.30 -7.96
CA MET A 35 -3.52 3.44 -6.66
C MET A 35 -2.68 4.71 -6.57
N ALA A 36 -1.92 5.05 -7.62
CA ALA A 36 -1.14 6.27 -7.67
C ALA A 36 -2.03 7.52 -7.51
N CYS A 37 -3.18 7.54 -8.19
CA CYS A 37 -4.17 8.62 -8.02
C CYS A 37 -4.71 8.67 -6.60
N PHE A 38 -5.02 7.51 -6.00
CA PHE A 38 -5.56 7.46 -4.64
C PHE A 38 -4.55 7.91 -3.59
N TRP A 39 -3.26 7.61 -3.78
CA TRP A 39 -2.18 8.10 -2.92
C TRP A 39 -1.94 9.59 -3.06
N VAL A 40 -1.84 10.11 -4.29
CA VAL A 40 -1.56 11.55 -4.53
C VAL A 40 -2.70 12.44 -4.04
N PHE A 41 -3.94 12.01 -4.25
CA PHE A 41 -5.12 12.79 -3.88
C PHE A 41 -5.72 12.40 -2.53
N GLU A 42 -5.05 11.51 -1.79
CA GLU A 42 -5.49 10.99 -0.49
C GLU A 42 -6.98 10.63 -0.46
N VAL A 43 -7.45 9.93 -1.49
CA VAL A 43 -8.89 9.66 -1.70
C VAL A 43 -9.48 8.81 -0.58
N ILE A 44 -8.69 7.84 -0.10
CA ILE A 44 -8.98 6.97 1.04
C ILE A 44 -7.69 6.77 1.85
N PRO A 45 -7.76 6.31 3.11
CA PRO A 45 -6.57 6.09 3.93
C PRO A 45 -5.52 5.22 3.23
N ILE A 46 -4.24 5.52 3.46
CA ILE A 46 -3.11 4.89 2.76
C ILE A 46 -3.14 3.35 2.83
N HIS A 47 -3.54 2.80 3.98
CA HIS A 47 -3.66 1.36 4.19
C HIS A 47 -4.81 0.74 3.39
N MET A 48 -5.93 1.45 3.24
CA MET A 48 -7.06 0.99 2.42
C MET A 48 -6.68 0.99 0.93
N THR A 49 -5.98 2.03 0.47
CA THR A 49 -5.44 2.07 -0.91
C THR A 49 -4.47 0.92 -1.15
N ALA A 50 -3.59 0.63 -0.19
CA ALA A 50 -2.64 -0.46 -0.27
C ALA A 50 -3.30 -1.84 -0.33
N MET A 51 -4.56 -2.00 0.12
CA MET A 51 -5.30 -3.27 0.04
C MET A 51 -5.97 -3.53 -1.33
N ILE A 52 -6.00 -2.53 -2.23
CA ILE A 52 -6.64 -2.67 -3.55
C ILE A 52 -6.06 -3.84 -4.37
N PRO A 53 -4.73 -4.01 -4.50
CA PRO A 53 -4.12 -5.14 -5.22
C PRO A 53 -4.56 -6.50 -4.74
N LEU A 54 -4.76 -6.65 -3.41
CA LEU A 54 -5.13 -7.92 -2.79
C LEU A 54 -6.42 -8.51 -3.39
N VAL A 55 -7.35 -7.65 -3.79
CA VAL A 55 -8.61 -8.05 -4.42
C VAL A 55 -8.56 -7.88 -5.92
N ALA A 56 -8.05 -6.75 -6.41
CA ALA A 56 -8.08 -6.42 -7.82
C ALA A 56 -7.23 -7.37 -8.66
N MET A 57 -6.01 -7.71 -8.22
CA MET A 57 -5.09 -8.53 -9.02
C MET A 57 -5.58 -9.97 -9.21
N PRO A 58 -6.10 -10.67 -8.18
CA PRO A 58 -6.72 -11.99 -8.38
C PRO A 58 -7.97 -11.95 -9.26
N VAL A 59 -8.82 -10.94 -9.10
CA VAL A 59 -10.05 -10.78 -9.92
C VAL A 59 -9.72 -10.61 -11.40
N THR A 60 -8.66 -9.88 -11.73
CA THR A 60 -8.20 -9.69 -13.11
C THR A 60 -7.32 -10.83 -13.63
N GLY A 61 -7.07 -11.88 -12.83
CA GLY A 61 -6.26 -13.04 -13.23
C GLY A 61 -4.76 -12.77 -13.35
N ILE A 62 -4.25 -11.70 -12.72
CA ILE A 62 -2.83 -11.33 -12.75
C ILE A 62 -2.00 -12.26 -11.86
N THR A 63 -2.54 -12.62 -10.69
CA THR A 63 -1.88 -13.44 -9.67
C THR A 63 -2.91 -14.26 -8.90
N SER A 64 -2.49 -15.28 -8.14
CA SER A 64 -3.41 -16.02 -7.27
C SER A 64 -3.69 -15.27 -5.97
N SER A 65 -4.82 -15.57 -5.32
CA SER A 65 -5.19 -15.01 -4.00
C SER A 65 -4.13 -15.28 -2.94
N GLU A 66 -3.58 -16.49 -2.95
CA GLU A 66 -2.57 -16.94 -1.98
C GLU A 66 -1.27 -16.14 -2.16
N LEU A 67 -0.85 -15.97 -3.43
CA LEU A 67 0.37 -15.24 -3.75
C LEU A 67 0.22 -13.74 -3.45
N ALA A 68 -0.93 -13.14 -3.80
CA ALA A 68 -1.25 -11.76 -3.44
C ALA A 68 -1.22 -11.54 -1.92
N ALA A 69 -1.87 -12.42 -1.15
CA ALA A 69 -1.91 -12.31 0.31
C ALA A 69 -0.52 -12.47 0.94
N SER A 70 0.30 -13.40 0.43
CA SER A 70 1.65 -13.63 0.95
C SER A 70 2.57 -12.40 0.85
N SER A 71 2.31 -11.52 -0.13
CA SER A 71 3.12 -10.31 -0.35
C SER A 71 2.88 -9.21 0.69
N TYR A 72 1.81 -9.30 1.49
CA TYR A 72 1.55 -8.32 2.57
C TYR A 72 2.31 -8.64 3.85
N TRP A 73 2.86 -9.85 3.98
CA TRP A 73 3.51 -10.32 5.19
C TRP A 73 4.94 -10.76 4.89
N ASP A 74 5.86 -9.79 4.86
CA ASP A 74 7.30 -10.04 4.74
C ASP A 74 8.04 -9.71 6.06
N ASN A 75 9.28 -10.19 6.15
CA ASN A 75 10.15 -10.03 7.31
C ASN A 75 10.34 -8.56 7.72
N ILE A 76 10.33 -7.64 6.75
CA ILE A 76 10.47 -6.21 7.03
C ILE A 76 9.26 -5.67 7.79
N GLN A 77 8.03 -6.05 7.40
CA GLN A 77 6.80 -5.63 8.08
C GLN A 77 6.78 -6.18 9.52
N LEU A 78 7.21 -7.43 9.71
CA LEU A 78 7.36 -8.03 11.04
C LEU A 78 8.37 -7.27 11.90
N LEU A 79 9.51 -6.85 11.34
CA LEU A 79 10.49 -6.04 12.04
C LEU A 79 9.92 -4.68 12.46
N VAL A 80 9.16 -4.03 11.59
CA VAL A 80 8.49 -2.74 11.88
C VAL A 80 7.48 -2.88 13.03
N ILE A 81 6.71 -3.97 13.05
CA ILE A 81 5.82 -4.27 14.20
C ILE A 81 6.66 -4.46 15.46
N GLY A 82 7.78 -5.18 15.37
CA GLY A 82 8.75 -5.34 16.46
C GLY A 82 9.28 -4.02 17.00
N THR A 83 9.64 -3.07 16.13
CA THR A 83 10.12 -1.75 16.55
C THR A 83 9.05 -0.97 17.31
N PHE A 84 7.80 -1.00 16.86
CA PHE A 84 6.71 -0.33 17.58
C PHE A 84 6.43 -0.98 18.94
N LEU A 85 6.50 -2.31 19.04
CA LEU A 85 6.37 -3.01 20.32
C LEU A 85 7.46 -2.60 21.31
N VAL A 86 8.70 -2.48 20.84
CA VAL A 86 9.82 -1.98 21.67
C VAL A 86 9.56 -0.54 22.09
N ASP A 87 9.19 0.35 21.17
CA ASP A 87 8.90 1.76 21.48
C ASP A 87 7.82 1.90 22.57
N ILE A 88 6.74 1.12 22.46
CA ILE A 88 5.67 1.09 23.48
C ILE A 88 6.24 0.62 24.83
N ALA A 89 7.05 -0.44 24.86
CA ALA A 89 7.67 -0.92 26.10
C ALA A 89 8.59 0.13 26.75
N LEU A 90 9.35 0.88 25.93
CA LEU A 90 10.19 1.98 26.38
C LEU A 90 9.38 3.17 26.93
N GLU A 91 8.22 3.45 26.34
CA GLU A 91 7.32 4.50 26.80
C GLU A 91 6.71 4.17 28.17
N GLN A 92 6.35 2.90 28.42
CA GLN A 92 5.82 2.44 29.72
C GLN A 92 6.81 2.67 30.87
N VAL A 93 8.11 2.48 30.64
CA VAL A 93 9.16 2.77 31.64
C VAL A 93 9.58 4.24 31.67
N GLN A 94 8.92 5.08 30.86
CA GLN A 94 9.22 6.51 30.68
C GLN A 94 10.67 6.77 30.28
N LEU A 95 11.31 5.83 29.56
CA LEU A 95 12.71 5.95 29.17
C LEU A 95 12.97 7.22 28.35
N PRO A 96 12.13 7.61 27.36
CA PRO A 96 12.34 8.85 26.61
C PRO A 96 12.38 10.08 27.52
N ARG A 97 11.51 10.16 28.55
CA ARG A 97 11.49 11.27 29.51
C ARG A 97 12.75 11.29 30.37
N ARG A 98 13.21 10.12 30.84
CA ARG A 98 14.47 10.01 31.62
C ARG A 98 15.68 10.45 30.80
N LEU A 99 15.74 10.05 29.53
CA LEU A 99 16.82 10.43 28.61
C LEU A 99 16.81 11.93 28.30
N VAL A 100 15.64 12.55 28.13
CA VAL A 100 15.54 14.00 27.92
C VAL A 100 16.00 14.76 29.18
N LEU A 101 15.55 14.35 30.37
CA LEU A 101 15.95 14.99 31.62
C LEU A 101 17.46 14.84 31.89
N LEU A 102 18.05 13.68 31.58
CA LEU A 102 19.48 13.44 31.71
C LEU A 102 20.32 14.31 30.76
N LYS A 103 19.82 14.62 29.56
CA LYS A 103 20.53 15.47 28.58
C LYS A 103 20.43 16.97 28.86
N LEU A 104 19.44 17.40 29.64
CA LEU A 104 19.25 18.81 30.00
C LEU A 104 20.10 19.23 31.22
N LEU A 105 20.70 18.26 31.91
CA LEU A 105 21.58 18.41 33.08
C LEU A 105 23.04 18.24 32.65
#